data_AF-A0A809T3Q3-F1
#
_entry.id   AF-A0A809T3Q3-F1
#
_cell.length_a   1.000
_cell.length_b   1.000
_cell.length_c   1.000
_cell.angle_alpha   90.00
_cell.angle_beta   90.00
_cell.angle_gamma   90.00
#
_symmetry.space_group_name_H-M   'P 1'
#
loop_
_entity.id
_entity.type
_entity.pdbx_description
1 polymer ?
#
loop_
_entity_poly.entity_id
_entity_poly.type
_entity_poly.pdbx_seq_one_letter_code
_entity_poly.pdbx_strand_id
1 'polypeptide(L)'
;MSIENTLIDELNTSENTGDIIPSVPIDLIIAQRTAGIAAFMEGLEKLREAELLFAAAAEKDWFSGLDEIVASGRRCRKENEIEALRRRVARCVDSSIWTRLMTQTGMFTFMSSEQHDKWTDQVYSEECPEVTLDNVISTFQHLHASKNETFVTGIIDVFRKLSWDYKK
;
A
#
# COMPACT_ATOMS: atom_id res chain seq x y z
N MET A 1 -24.92 -4.78 -19.96
CA MET A 1 -25.36 -6.18 -20.02
C MET A 1 -24.27 -6.91 -20.78
N SER A 2 -23.33 -7.48 -20.02
CA SER A 2 -22.02 -7.91 -20.53
C SER A 2 -22.10 -9.27 -21.23
N ILE A 3 -21.24 -9.43 -22.24
CA ILE A 3 -21.05 -10.62 -23.10
C ILE A 3 -20.84 -11.91 -22.28
N GLU A 4 -20.37 -11.79 -21.03
CA GLU A 4 -20.29 -12.87 -20.04
C GLU A 4 -21.62 -13.59 -19.79
N ASN A 5 -22.75 -12.87 -19.75
CA ASN A 5 -24.05 -13.50 -19.48
C ASN A 5 -24.58 -14.27 -20.69
N THR A 6 -24.21 -13.87 -21.92
CA THR A 6 -24.69 -14.51 -23.16
C THR A 6 -24.00 -15.86 -23.39
N LEU A 7 -22.73 -15.99 -23.03
CA LEU A 7 -21.96 -17.23 -23.18
C LEU A 7 -22.37 -18.32 -22.17
N ILE A 8 -22.83 -17.92 -20.98
CA ILE A 8 -23.26 -18.86 -19.93
C ILE A 8 -24.63 -19.47 -20.29
N ASP A 9 -25.52 -18.71 -20.92
CA ASP A 9 -26.85 -19.19 -21.31
C ASP A 9 -26.82 -20.14 -22.53
N GLU A 10 -25.91 -19.92 -23.50
CA GLU A 10 -25.78 -20.81 -24.68
C GLU A 10 -25.23 -22.20 -24.34
N LEU A 11 -24.47 -22.33 -23.25
CA LEU A 11 -23.90 -23.61 -22.80
C LEU A 11 -24.88 -24.47 -21.99
N ASN A 12 -25.95 -23.87 -21.45
CA ASN A 12 -26.93 -24.57 -20.62
C ASN A 12 -28.06 -25.24 -21.43
N THR A 13 -28.16 -25.00 -22.75
CA THR A 13 -29.21 -25.57 -23.60
C THR A 13 -28.92 -26.95 -24.18
N SER A 14 -27.82 -27.61 -23.80
CA SER A 14 -27.51 -28.98 -24.23
C SER A 14 -27.97 -30.01 -23.20
N GLU A 15 -29.28 -30.22 -23.09
CA GLU A 15 -29.79 -31.43 -22.43
C GLU A 15 -29.72 -32.64 -23.37
N ASN A 16 -29.14 -33.72 -22.82
CA ASN A 16 -29.45 -35.13 -23.05
C ASN A 16 -28.62 -35.92 -24.09
N THR A 17 -27.77 -36.86 -23.63
CA THR A 17 -28.10 -38.30 -23.55
C THR A 17 -26.85 -39.13 -23.19
N GLY A 18 -26.96 -39.93 -22.13
CA GLY A 18 -26.18 -41.15 -21.85
C GLY A 18 -24.70 -41.21 -22.24
N ASP A 19 -23.81 -40.67 -21.40
CA ASP A 19 -22.60 -41.37 -20.97
C ASP A 19 -21.99 -40.67 -19.75
N ILE A 20 -21.56 -41.47 -18.78
CA ILE A 20 -21.21 -41.07 -17.41
C ILE A 20 -19.77 -40.54 -17.39
N ILE A 21 -19.53 -39.37 -17.98
CA ILE A 21 -18.43 -38.46 -17.60
C ILE A 21 -18.98 -37.04 -17.82
N PRO A 22 -19.03 -36.17 -16.80
CA PRO A 22 -19.33 -34.76 -17.05
C PRO A 22 -18.20 -34.21 -17.91
N SER A 23 -18.45 -34.11 -19.22
CA SER A 23 -17.60 -33.43 -20.17
C SER A 23 -17.70 -31.95 -19.86
N VAL A 24 -17.00 -31.48 -18.83
CA VAL A 24 -16.55 -30.10 -18.85
C VAL A 24 -15.75 -29.99 -20.13
N PRO A 25 -16.17 -29.21 -21.13
CA PRO A 25 -15.50 -29.19 -22.42
C PRO A 25 -14.04 -28.83 -22.13
N ILE A 26 -13.11 -29.69 -22.56
CA ILE A 26 -11.67 -29.55 -22.28
C ILE A 26 -11.18 -28.13 -22.63
N ASP A 27 -11.82 -27.52 -23.64
CA ASP A 27 -11.64 -26.13 -24.05
C ASP A 27 -11.92 -25.11 -22.94
N LEU A 28 -12.96 -25.31 -22.11
CA LEU A 28 -13.25 -24.44 -20.97
C LEU A 28 -12.14 -24.52 -19.91
N ILE A 29 -11.63 -25.71 -19.61
CA ILE A 29 -10.53 -25.90 -18.66
C ILE A 29 -9.25 -25.21 -19.18
N ILE A 30 -8.95 -25.36 -20.48
CA ILE A 30 -7.79 -24.72 -21.11
C ILE A 30 -7.94 -23.19 -21.11
N ALA A 31 -9.13 -22.68 -21.44
CA ALA A 31 -9.41 -21.25 -21.44
C ALA A 31 -9.28 -20.66 -20.03
N GLN A 32 -9.88 -21.30 -19.02
CA GLN A 32 -9.77 -20.89 -17.62
C GLN A 32 -8.31 -20.89 -17.12
N ARG A 33 -7.54 -21.93 -17.45
CA ARG A 33 -6.11 -22.01 -17.10
C ARG A 33 -5.34 -20.85 -17.71
N THR A 34 -5.56 -20.56 -18.99
CA THR A 34 -4.85 -19.51 -19.73
C THR A 34 -5.20 -18.13 -19.17
N ALA A 35 -6.49 -17.86 -18.96
CA ALA A 35 -6.97 -16.62 -18.36
C ALA A 35 -6.42 -16.44 -16.93
N GLY A 36 -6.41 -17.50 -16.11
CA GLY A 36 -5.89 -17.47 -14.75
C GLY A 36 -4.40 -17.16 -14.68
N ILE A 37 -3.59 -17.73 -15.59
CA ILE A 37 -2.16 -17.40 -15.69
C ILE A 37 -1.96 -15.93 -16.09
N ALA A 38 -2.71 -15.44 -17.08
CA ALA A 38 -2.62 -14.07 -17.53
C ALA A 38 -2.95 -13.07 -16.40
N ALA A 39 -4.08 -13.26 -15.71
CA ALA A 39 -4.50 -12.43 -14.59
C ALA A 39 -3.50 -12.47 -13.42
N PHE A 40 -2.91 -13.64 -13.14
CA PHE A 40 -1.88 -13.77 -12.12
C PHE A 40 -0.62 -12.97 -12.46
N MET A 41 -0.16 -13.03 -13.71
CA MET A 41 1.02 -12.29 -14.17
C MET A 41 0.78 -10.77 -14.14
N GLU A 42 -0.39 -10.31 -14.55
CA GLU A 42 -0.80 -8.90 -14.44
C GLU A 42 -0.80 -8.43 -12.97
N GLY A 43 -1.31 -9.26 -12.06
CA GLY A 43 -1.27 -8.99 -10.62
C GLY A 43 0.16 -8.85 -10.09
N LEU A 44 1.10 -9.69 -10.54
CA LEU A 44 2.51 -9.56 -10.17
C LEU A 44 3.16 -8.30 -10.71
N GLU A 45 2.82 -7.87 -11.93
CA GLU A 45 3.31 -6.61 -12.49
C GLU A 45 2.83 -5.41 -11.68
N LYS A 46 1.55 -5.40 -11.29
CA LYS A 46 0.98 -4.35 -10.42
C LYS A 46 1.62 -4.30 -9.04
N LEU A 47 1.94 -5.46 -8.46
CA LEU A 47 2.67 -5.51 -7.19
C LEU A 47 4.07 -4.92 -7.32
N ARG A 48 4.82 -5.24 -8.38
CA ARG A 48 6.14 -4.65 -8.64
C ARG A 48 6.06 -3.15 -8.89
N GLU A 49 5.06 -2.68 -9.62
CA GLU A 49 4.82 -1.25 -9.84
C GLU A 49 4.59 -0.52 -8.51
N ALA A 50 3.75 -1.08 -7.63
CA ALA A 50 3.52 -0.53 -6.30
C ALA A 50 4.80 -0.50 -5.44
N GLU A 51 5.59 -1.58 -5.44
CA GLU A 51 6.87 -1.65 -4.74
C GLU A 51 7.86 -0.58 -5.23
N LEU A 52 7.95 -0.34 -6.54
CA LEU A 52 8.80 0.71 -7.10
C LEU A 52 8.37 2.11 -6.64
N LEU A 53 7.06 2.37 -6.60
CA LEU A 53 6.53 3.65 -6.12
C LEU A 53 6.81 3.86 -4.63
N PHE A 54 6.60 2.82 -3.82
CA PHE A 54 6.94 2.86 -2.39
C PHE A 54 8.44 3.07 -2.18
N ALA A 55 9.27 2.34 -2.93
CA ALA A 55 10.73 2.44 -2.86
C ALA A 55 11.21 3.85 -3.19
N ALA A 56 10.66 4.47 -4.24
CA ALA A 56 10.97 5.85 -4.61
C ALA A 56 10.54 6.86 -3.52
N ALA A 57 9.38 6.65 -2.89
CA ALA A 57 8.90 7.52 -1.81
C ALA A 57 9.75 7.39 -0.54
N ALA A 58 10.13 6.16 -0.15
CA ALA A 58 10.88 5.90 1.08
C ALA A 58 12.40 5.94 0.92
N GLU A 59 12.93 5.99 -0.32
CA GLU A 59 14.34 5.72 -0.64
C GLU A 59 14.84 4.43 0.02
N LYS A 60 14.06 3.36 -0.15
CA LYS A 60 14.37 2.01 0.36
C LYS A 60 14.07 0.94 -0.66
N ASP A 61 14.94 -0.06 -0.72
CA ASP A 61 14.79 -1.22 -1.61
C ASP A 61 13.90 -2.33 -1.01
N TRP A 62 13.54 -2.25 0.28
CA TRP A 62 12.81 -3.31 0.98
C TRP A 62 11.85 -2.78 2.06
N PHE A 63 10.66 -3.38 2.13
CA PHE A 63 9.60 -3.06 3.10
C PHE A 63 9.28 -4.28 3.97
N SER A 64 9.58 -4.18 5.27
CA SER A 64 9.26 -5.25 6.22
C SER A 64 7.74 -5.46 6.33
N GLY A 65 7.29 -6.70 6.19
CA GLY A 65 5.89 -7.09 6.34
C GLY A 65 5.03 -6.98 5.08
N LEU A 66 5.54 -6.41 3.97
CA LEU A 66 4.77 -6.30 2.73
C LEU A 66 4.40 -7.68 2.15
N ASP A 67 5.32 -8.65 2.20
CA ASP A 67 5.06 -10.04 1.81
C ASP A 67 3.89 -10.67 2.58
N GLU A 68 3.83 -10.43 3.89
CA GLU A 68 2.77 -10.94 4.75
C GLU A 68 1.43 -10.25 4.46
N ILE A 69 1.47 -8.95 4.16
CA ILE A 69 0.32 -8.16 3.73
C ILE A 69 -0.22 -8.71 2.40
N VAL A 70 0.63 -8.96 1.40
CA VAL A 70 0.24 -9.57 0.12
C VAL A 70 -0.33 -10.97 0.34
N ALA A 71 0.33 -11.80 1.15
CA ALA A 71 -0.10 -13.17 1.40
C ALA A 71 -1.48 -13.24 2.09
N SER A 72 -1.71 -12.37 3.08
CA SER A 72 -2.98 -12.30 3.83
C SER A 72 -4.09 -11.60 3.03
N GLY A 73 -3.75 -10.57 2.26
CA GLY A 73 -4.68 -9.78 1.46
C GLY A 73 -5.46 -10.58 0.41
N ARG A 74 -4.85 -11.64 -0.15
CA ARG A 74 -5.53 -12.55 -1.09
C ARG A 74 -6.78 -13.22 -0.52
N ARG A 75 -6.94 -13.27 0.80
CA ARG A 75 -8.10 -13.88 1.49
C ARG A 75 -9.18 -12.88 1.85
N CYS A 76 -8.91 -11.57 1.77
CA CYS A 76 -9.90 -10.54 2.03
C CYS A 76 -11.02 -10.61 1.00
N ARG A 77 -12.27 -10.57 1.46
CA ARG A 77 -13.47 -10.59 0.59
C ARG A 77 -14.44 -9.49 0.97
N LYS A 78 -14.47 -9.07 2.23
CA LYS A 78 -15.38 -8.05 2.73
C LYS A 78 -14.72 -6.67 2.67
N GLU A 79 -15.52 -5.63 2.45
CA GLU A 79 -15.02 -4.26 2.36
C GLU A 79 -14.23 -3.83 3.60
N ASN A 80 -14.69 -4.20 4.79
CA ASN A 80 -13.98 -3.86 6.04
C ASN A 80 -12.60 -4.54 6.15
N GLU A 81 -12.43 -5.73 5.59
CA GLU A 81 -11.14 -6.44 5.55
C GLU A 81 -10.20 -5.79 4.53
N ILE A 82 -10.73 -5.40 3.37
CA ILE A 82 -10.00 -4.67 2.34
C ILE A 82 -9.54 -3.31 2.89
N GLU A 83 -10.38 -2.60 3.61
CA GLU A 83 -10.03 -1.31 4.21
C GLU A 83 -8.97 -1.46 5.32
N ALA A 84 -9.05 -2.51 6.13
CA ALA A 84 -8.00 -2.84 7.09
C ALA A 84 -6.67 -3.17 6.39
N LEU A 85 -6.72 -3.87 5.25
CA LEU A 85 -5.54 -4.17 4.43
C LEU A 85 -4.92 -2.89 3.86
N ARG A 86 -5.72 -1.98 3.31
CA ARG A 86 -5.26 -0.67 2.81
C ARG A 86 -4.52 0.11 3.89
N ARG A 87 -5.08 0.20 5.10
CA ARG A 87 -4.43 0.84 6.25
C ARG A 87 -3.13 0.17 6.66
N ARG A 88 -3.05 -1.18 6.61
CA ARG A 88 -1.81 -1.92 6.88
C ARG A 88 -0.72 -1.64 5.84
N VAL A 89 -1.08 -1.58 4.56
CA VAL A 89 -0.16 -1.20 3.48
C VAL A 89 0.35 0.23 3.70
N ALA A 90 -0.54 1.20 3.88
CA ALA A 90 -0.19 2.60 4.09
C ALA A 90 0.80 2.74 5.27
N ARG A 91 0.45 2.18 6.43
CA ARG A 91 1.29 2.20 7.64
C ARG A 91 2.70 1.62 7.44
N CYS A 92 2.82 0.52 6.69
CA CYS A 92 4.11 -0.09 6.38
C CYS A 92 5.02 0.87 5.58
N VAL A 93 4.44 1.56 4.61
CA VAL A 93 5.15 2.51 3.75
C VAL A 93 5.42 3.82 4.49
N ASP A 94 4.41 4.37 5.18
CA ASP A 94 4.49 5.59 5.98
C ASP A 94 5.62 5.50 7.01
N SER A 95 5.75 4.36 7.70
CA SER A 95 6.82 4.13 8.67
C SER A 95 8.22 4.31 8.07
N SER A 96 8.40 3.82 6.83
CA SER A 96 9.66 3.96 6.10
C SER A 96 9.88 5.38 5.58
N ILE A 97 8.83 6.06 5.12
CA ILE A 97 8.92 7.46 4.68
C ILE A 97 9.22 8.38 5.87
N TRP A 98 8.60 8.18 7.03
CA TRP A 98 8.93 8.92 8.25
C TRP A 98 10.38 8.72 8.66
N THR A 99 10.88 7.49 8.61
CA THR A 99 12.29 7.21 8.86
C THR A 99 13.18 8.06 7.94
N ARG A 100 12.89 8.09 6.63
CA ARG A 100 13.60 8.92 5.65
C ARG A 100 13.51 10.41 6.00
N LEU A 101 12.31 10.94 6.22
CA LEU A 101 12.07 12.35 6.53
C LEU A 101 12.88 12.78 7.76
N MET A 102 12.82 11.98 8.83
CA MET A 102 13.50 12.26 10.09
C MET A 102 15.02 12.22 9.95
N THR A 103 15.56 11.27 9.17
CA THR A 103 16.99 11.19 8.87
C THR A 103 17.46 12.36 8.01
N GLN A 104 16.78 12.64 6.89
CA GLN A 104 17.21 13.65 5.91
C GLN A 104 17.10 15.08 6.44
N THR A 105 16.10 15.34 7.28
CA THR A 105 15.93 16.65 7.92
C THR A 105 16.83 16.83 9.15
N GLY A 106 17.56 15.78 9.56
CA GLY A 106 18.39 15.79 10.76
C GLY A 106 17.59 15.82 12.07
N MET A 107 16.28 15.58 12.01
CA MET A 107 15.36 15.68 13.15
C MET A 107 15.80 14.80 14.34
N PHE A 108 16.28 13.60 14.05
CA PHE A 108 16.81 12.68 15.08
C PHE A 108 17.92 13.27 15.93
N THR A 109 18.73 14.21 15.40
CA THR A 109 19.85 14.80 16.14
C THR A 109 19.40 15.74 17.26
N PHE A 110 18.15 16.18 17.24
CA PHE A 110 17.58 17.11 18.22
C PHE A 110 16.75 16.41 19.30
N MET A 111 16.50 15.12 19.13
CA MET A 111 15.67 14.34 20.05
C MET A 111 16.54 13.79 21.19
N SER A 112 16.02 13.82 22.42
CA SER A 112 16.59 13.01 23.49
C SER A 112 16.42 11.51 23.19
N SER A 113 17.18 10.65 23.87
CA SER A 113 17.00 9.20 23.75
C SER A 113 15.55 8.77 24.05
N GLU A 114 14.91 9.37 25.07
CA GLU A 114 13.51 9.07 25.40
C GLU A 114 12.53 9.50 24.28
N GLN A 115 12.77 10.67 23.67
CA GLN A 115 11.95 11.12 22.54
C GLN A 115 12.16 10.22 21.32
N HIS A 116 13.40 9.80 21.06
CA HIS A 116 13.75 8.89 19.98
C HIS A 116 13.05 7.54 20.13
N ASP A 117 13.08 6.95 21.33
CA ASP A 117 12.44 5.67 21.61
C ASP A 117 10.92 5.77 21.46
N LYS A 118 10.30 6.79 22.06
CA LYS A 118 8.85 7.04 21.92
C LYS A 118 8.42 7.21 20.46
N TRP A 119 9.20 7.95 19.68
CA TRP A 119 8.93 8.15 18.25
C TRP A 119 9.10 6.85 17.46
N THR A 120 10.16 6.08 17.76
CA THR A 120 10.39 4.79 17.11
C THR A 120 9.21 3.84 17.38
N ASP A 121 8.76 3.75 18.63
CA ASP A 121 7.61 2.95 19.01
C ASP A 121 6.34 3.40 18.26
N GLN A 122 6.07 4.71 18.21
CA GLN A 122 4.92 5.26 17.50
C GLN A 122 4.95 4.87 16.01
N VAL A 123 6.08 5.07 15.33
CA VAL A 123 6.27 4.86 13.89
C VAL A 123 6.12 3.39 13.47
N TYR A 124 6.37 2.43 14.37
CA TYR A 124 6.17 1.01 14.11
C TYR A 124 4.87 0.44 14.72
N SER A 125 4.08 1.27 15.40
CA SER A 125 2.80 0.89 16.01
C SER A 125 1.61 1.24 15.13
N GLU A 126 0.39 0.93 15.61
CA GLU A 126 -0.85 1.33 14.94
C GLU A 126 -1.10 2.84 14.93
N GLU A 127 -0.36 3.59 15.73
CA GLU A 127 -0.46 5.06 15.88
C GLU A 127 0.50 5.80 14.94
N CYS A 128 1.14 5.09 14.00
CA CYS A 128 1.96 5.71 12.97
C CYS A 128 1.14 6.75 12.19
N PRO A 129 1.55 8.03 12.18
CA PRO A 129 0.80 9.05 11.47
C PRO A 129 0.88 8.83 9.95
N GLU A 130 -0.23 9.04 9.25
CA GLU A 130 -0.23 9.00 7.79
C GLU A 130 0.71 10.08 7.23
N VAL A 131 1.46 9.78 6.17
CA VAL A 131 2.35 10.78 5.54
C VAL A 131 1.53 11.72 4.66
N THR A 132 0.94 12.72 5.32
CA THR A 132 0.34 13.89 4.69
C THR A 132 1.13 15.13 5.06
N LEU A 133 1.04 16.19 4.25
CA LEU A 133 1.72 17.44 4.56
C LEU A 133 1.35 17.99 5.94
N ASP A 134 0.06 17.95 6.29
CA ASP A 134 -0.43 18.47 7.57
C ASP A 134 0.12 17.65 8.73
N ASN A 135 0.18 16.33 8.60
CA ASN A 135 0.80 15.46 9.60
C ASN A 135 2.32 15.68 9.70
N VAL A 136 3.02 15.87 8.58
CA VAL A 136 4.45 16.24 8.56
C VAL A 136 4.70 17.53 9.32
N ILE A 137 3.94 18.58 9.02
CA ILE A 137 4.08 19.87 9.72
C ILE A 137 3.76 19.71 11.21
N SER A 138 2.65 19.04 11.55
CA SER A 138 2.21 18.83 12.94
C SER A 138 3.25 18.05 13.75
N THR A 139 3.76 16.93 13.21
CA THR A 139 4.80 16.12 13.83
C THR A 139 6.06 16.94 14.08
N PHE A 140 6.54 17.68 13.07
CA PHE A 140 7.76 18.48 13.19
C PHE A 140 7.61 19.60 14.23
N GLN A 141 6.43 20.22 14.33
CA GLN A 141 6.12 21.18 15.38
C GLN A 141 6.11 20.53 16.77
N HIS A 142 5.47 19.37 16.89
CA HIS A 142 5.34 18.66 18.17
C HIS A 142 6.69 18.21 18.72
N LEU A 143 7.55 17.62 17.87
CA LEU A 143 8.87 17.14 18.26
C LEU A 143 9.80 18.25 18.79
N HIS A 144 9.54 19.51 18.43
CA HIS A 144 10.42 20.63 18.70
C HIS A 144 9.86 21.74 19.57
N ALA A 145 8.72 21.51 20.23
CA ALA A 145 8.05 22.49 21.10
C ALA A 145 8.91 23.04 22.27
N SER A 146 10.20 22.71 22.39
CA SER A 146 11.03 23.16 23.52
C SER A 146 12.41 23.77 23.25
N LYS A 147 13.04 23.76 22.04
CA LYS A 147 14.45 24.25 21.94
C LYS A 147 14.96 24.94 20.67
N ASN A 148 14.28 24.90 19.51
CA ASN A 148 14.87 25.44 18.26
C ASN A 148 13.83 25.86 17.19
N GLU A 149 12.96 26.80 17.54
CA GLU A 149 11.79 27.20 16.75
C GLU A 149 12.11 27.72 15.34
N THR A 150 13.23 28.44 15.16
CA THR A 150 13.61 29.06 13.88
C THR A 150 13.99 28.05 12.80
N PHE A 151 14.69 26.96 13.16
CA PHE A 151 15.07 25.91 12.22
C PHE A 151 13.84 25.13 11.71
N VAL A 152 12.94 24.79 12.64
CA VAL A 152 11.69 24.07 12.34
C VAL A 152 10.78 24.91 11.47
N THR A 153 10.68 26.21 11.77
CA THR A 153 9.94 27.15 10.92
C THR A 153 10.50 27.14 9.49
N GLY A 154 11.82 27.14 9.33
CA GLY A 154 12.47 27.02 8.02
C GLY A 154 12.12 25.74 7.27
N ILE A 155 12.12 24.57 7.94
CA ILE A 155 11.72 23.30 7.32
C ILE A 155 10.24 23.31 6.92
N ILE A 156 9.36 23.79 7.80
CA ILE A 156 7.91 23.88 7.53
C ILE A 156 7.63 24.77 6.34
N ASP A 157 8.32 25.92 6.22
CA ASP A 157 8.15 26.84 5.11
C ASP A 157 8.60 26.20 3.79
N VAL A 158 9.68 25.41 3.80
CA VAL A 158 10.09 24.62 2.63
C VAL A 158 9.02 23.60 2.24
N PHE A 159 8.48 22.84 3.18
CA PHE A 159 7.42 21.87 2.89
C PHE A 159 6.16 22.50 2.33
N ARG A 160 5.73 23.65 2.87
CA ARG A 160 4.58 24.42 2.35
C ARG A 160 4.83 24.89 0.93
N LYS A 161 6.03 25.40 0.64
CA LYS A 161 6.41 25.84 -0.71
C LYS A 161 6.37 24.68 -1.70
N LEU A 162 6.99 23.55 -1.37
CA LEU A 162 7.02 22.36 -2.22
C LEU A 162 5.60 21.82 -2.49
N SER A 163 4.76 21.74 -1.46
CA SER A 163 3.35 21.35 -1.63
C SER A 163 2.59 22.22 -2.62
N TRP A 164 2.85 23.53 -2.63
CA TRP A 164 2.19 24.44 -3.56
C TRP A 164 2.69 24.27 -5.00
N ASP A 165 3.99 24.03 -5.18
CA ASP A 165 4.59 23.79 -6.50
C ASP A 165 4.04 22.52 -7.17
N TYR A 166 3.65 21.49 -6.41
CA TYR A 166 3.03 20.26 -6.93
C TYR A 166 1.51 20.35 -7.20
N LYS A 167 0.82 21.39 -6.72
CA LYS A 167 -0.63 21.58 -6.96
C LYS A 167 -0.95 22.31 -8.27
N LYS A 168 0.06 22.79 -9.01
CA LYS A 168 -0.08 23.43 -10.33
C LYS A 168 0.02 22.42 -11.46
#